data_AF-A0A3D1YWG4-F1
#
_entry.id   AF-A0A3D1YWG4-F1
#
_cell.length_a   1.000
_cell.length_b   1.000
_cell.length_c   1.000
_cell.angle_alpha   90.00
_cell.angle_beta   90.00
_cell.angle_gamma   90.00
#
_symmetry.space_group_name_H-M   'P 1'
#
loop_
_entity.id
_entity.type
_entity.pdbx_description
1 polymer ?
#
loop_
_entity_poly.entity_id
_entity_poly.type
_entity_poly.pdbx_seq_one_letter_code
_entity_poly.pdbx_strand_id
1 'polypeptide(L)'
;MLEPPEEVDTVVFNKNKLSSESVDELLIAEALEMAVTAIKSWDIRLLGEAASMSALLNQKMLMKPVLPDVIDVCRRKGGVGVNVAHSGSVMGMLAEAGYGQRLFERVSHLIPRTWNAYLVRLIDGGIRYADDRAFIVTA
;
A
#
# COMPACT_ATOMS: atom_id res chain seq x y z
N MET A 1 -0.54 -4.18 6.90
CA MET A 1 0.08 -2.83 6.92
C MET A 1 1.37 -2.94 7.69
N LEU A 2 2.43 -2.32 7.16
CA LEU A 2 3.80 -2.30 7.68
C LEU A 2 4.21 -0.84 7.83
N GLU A 3 4.66 -0.47 9.02
CA GLU A 3 5.06 0.89 9.37
C GLU A 3 6.49 0.86 9.90
N PRO A 4 7.49 1.14 9.04
CA PRO A 4 8.86 1.36 9.46
C PRO A 4 8.96 2.55 10.41
N PRO A 5 9.97 2.60 11.31
CA PRO A 5 10.14 3.70 12.27
C PRO A 5 10.57 5.02 11.63
N GLU A 6 10.92 5.01 10.34
CA GLU A 6 11.32 6.20 9.61
C GLU A 6 10.11 7.12 9.36
N GLU A 7 10.15 8.31 9.95
CA GLU A 7 9.23 9.39 9.63
C GLU A 7 9.76 10.20 8.45
N VAL A 8 8.90 10.43 7.46
CA VAL A 8 9.23 11.25 6.30
C VAL A 8 8.90 12.71 6.63
N ASP A 9 9.90 13.59 6.59
CA ASP A 9 9.65 15.03 6.62
C ASP A 9 8.94 15.44 5.33
N THR A 10 7.63 15.62 5.43
CA THR A 10 6.76 15.94 4.30
C THR A 10 6.99 17.34 3.73
N VAL A 11 7.58 18.26 4.51
CA VAL A 11 7.91 19.62 4.06
C VAL A 11 9.13 19.60 3.16
N VAL A 12 10.18 18.88 3.56
CA VAL A 12 11.39 18.68 2.75
C VAL A 12 11.07 17.86 1.50
N PHE A 13 10.26 16.81 1.65
CA PHE A 13 9.80 15.98 0.55
C PHE A 13 9.07 16.79 -0.55
N ASN A 14 8.10 17.62 -0.17
CA ASN A 14 7.35 18.43 -1.13
C ASN A 14 8.21 19.48 -1.85
N LYS A 15 9.23 20.02 -1.19
CA LYS A 15 10.20 20.94 -1.83
C LYS A 15 11.03 20.22 -2.89
N ASN A 16 11.52 19.02 -2.59
CA ASN A 16 12.35 18.23 -3.51
C ASN A 16 11.54 17.62 -4.67
N LYS A 17 10.24 17.38 -4.48
CA LYS A 17 9.31 16.93 -5.54
C LYS A 17 9.22 17.91 -6.72
N LEU A 18 9.37 19.21 -6.46
CA LEU A 18 9.37 20.25 -7.51
C LEU A 18 10.64 20.24 -8.36
N SER A 19 11.71 19.55 -7.92
CA SER A 19 13.01 19.48 -8.59
C SER A 19 13.33 18.14 -9.25
N SER A 20 12.52 17.10 -9.06
CA SER A 20 12.77 15.77 -9.65
C SER A 20 11.94 15.55 -10.92
N GLU A 21 12.63 15.44 -12.05
CA GLU A 21 12.08 15.21 -13.39
C GLU A 21 11.47 13.80 -13.59
N SER A 22 10.43 13.77 -14.43
CA SER A 22 9.77 12.66 -15.14
C SER A 22 9.47 11.35 -14.38
N VAL A 23 8.35 11.34 -13.66
CA VAL A 23 7.61 10.07 -13.52
C VAL A 23 7.13 9.68 -14.91
N ASP A 24 7.25 8.40 -15.24
CA ASP A 24 6.87 7.89 -16.55
C ASP A 24 5.35 7.87 -16.64
N GLU A 25 4.77 8.93 -17.22
CA GLU A 25 3.33 9.12 -17.32
C GLU A 25 2.63 7.95 -18.01
N LEU A 26 3.30 7.31 -18.98
CA LEU A 26 2.78 6.13 -19.68
C LEU A 26 2.65 4.94 -18.72
N LEU A 27 3.67 4.67 -17.91
CA LEU A 27 3.62 3.58 -16.93
C LEU A 27 2.62 3.86 -15.79
N ILE A 28 2.44 5.14 -15.42
CA ILE A 28 1.37 5.51 -14.47
C ILE A 28 0.00 5.25 -15.09
N ALA A 29 -0.21 5.66 -16.33
CA ALA A 29 -1.46 5.43 -17.05
C ALA A 29 -1.75 3.93 -17.19
N GLU A 30 -0.73 3.12 -17.48
CA GLU A 30 -0.83 1.67 -17.54
C GLU A 30 -1.24 1.07 -16.18
N ALA A 31 -0.61 1.50 -15.08
CA ALA A 31 -0.99 1.03 -13.73
C ALA A 31 -2.43 1.38 -13.39
N LEU A 32 -2.87 2.58 -13.78
CA LEU A 32 -4.25 3.01 -13.60
C LEU A 32 -5.21 2.17 -14.45
N GLU A 33 -4.90 1.92 -15.72
CA GLU A 33 -5.73 1.12 -16.62
C GLU A 33 -5.86 -0.33 -16.13
N MET A 34 -4.76 -0.93 -15.68
CA MET A 34 -4.77 -2.26 -15.05
C MET A 34 -5.68 -2.26 -13.82
N ALA A 35 -5.57 -1.26 -12.94
CA ALA A 35 -6.42 -1.17 -11.75
C ALA A 35 -7.90 -1.00 -12.11
N VAL A 36 -8.23 -0.15 -13.09
CA VAL A 36 -9.61 0.03 -13.57
C VAL A 36 -10.16 -1.29 -14.14
N THR A 37 -9.34 -1.99 -14.93
CA THR A 37 -9.71 -3.28 -15.52
C THR A 37 -9.96 -4.32 -14.44
N ALA A 38 -9.05 -4.44 -13.48
CA ALA A 38 -9.15 -5.34 -12.34
C ALA A 38 -10.42 -5.12 -11.51
N ILE A 39 -10.77 -3.86 -11.25
CA ILE A 39 -12.00 -3.51 -10.53
C ILE A 39 -13.23 -3.93 -11.34
N LYS A 40 -13.25 -3.64 -12.65
CA LYS A 40 -14.38 -4.01 -13.53
C LYS A 40 -14.55 -5.53 -13.66
N SER A 41 -13.45 -6.28 -13.65
CA SER A 41 -13.45 -7.74 -13.80
C SER A 41 -13.49 -8.51 -12.47
N TRP A 42 -13.49 -7.81 -11.33
CA TRP A 42 -13.34 -8.42 -9.99
C TRP A 42 -12.06 -9.26 -9.84
N ASP A 43 -10.99 -8.90 -10.55
CA ASP A 43 -9.71 -9.59 -10.50
C ASP A 43 -8.77 -8.97 -9.46
N ILE A 44 -8.79 -9.54 -8.26
CA ILE A 44 -7.96 -9.09 -7.14
C ILE A 44 -6.46 -9.27 -7.38
N ARG A 45 -6.06 -10.20 -8.26
CA ARG A 45 -4.65 -10.44 -8.58
C ARG A 45 -4.14 -9.37 -9.53
N LEU A 46 -4.92 -9.06 -10.57
CA LEU A 46 -4.61 -7.93 -11.45
C LEU A 46 -4.58 -6.60 -10.68
N LEU A 47 -5.48 -6.42 -9.70
CA LEU A 47 -5.46 -5.24 -8.84
C LEU A 47 -4.18 -5.17 -8.00
N GLY A 48 -3.73 -6.31 -7.47
CA GLY A 48 -2.49 -6.42 -6.71
C GLY A 48 -1.25 -6.14 -7.57
N GLU A 49 -1.23 -6.60 -8.81
CA GLU A 49 -0.18 -6.31 -9.79
C GLU A 49 -0.14 -4.81 -10.12
N ALA A 50 -1.29 -4.21 -10.43
CA ALA A 50 -1.42 -2.78 -10.68
C ALA A 50 -0.92 -1.93 -9.50
N ALA A 51 -1.32 -2.30 -8.27
CA ALA A 51 -0.86 -1.64 -7.05
C ALA A 51 0.66 -1.77 -6.85
N SER A 52 1.22 -2.94 -7.13
CA SER A 52 2.66 -3.19 -7.00
C SER A 52 3.46 -2.41 -8.04
N MET A 53 2.95 -2.32 -9.27
CA MET A 53 3.55 -1.50 -10.32
C MET A 53 3.53 -0.02 -9.93
N SER A 54 2.40 0.49 -9.45
CA SER A 54 2.29 1.86 -8.92
C SER A 54 3.28 2.10 -7.77
N ALA A 55 3.43 1.13 -6.86
CA ALA A 55 4.39 1.22 -5.76
C ALA A 55 5.85 1.29 -6.23
N LEU A 56 6.22 0.51 -7.24
CA LEU A 56 7.55 0.53 -7.84
C LEU A 56 7.81 1.86 -8.58
N LEU A 57 6.82 2.38 -9.31
CA LEU A 57 6.93 3.70 -9.95
C LEU A 57 7.12 4.82 -8.91
N ASN A 58 6.46 4.71 -7.75
CA ASN A 58 6.60 5.66 -6.66
C ASN A 58 8.01 5.67 -6.03
N GLN A 59 8.87 4.68 -6.30
CA GLN A 59 10.28 4.70 -5.87
C GLN A 59 11.06 5.88 -6.46
N LYS A 60 10.66 6.37 -7.65
CA LYS A 60 11.23 7.58 -8.26
C LYS A 60 10.94 8.83 -7.43
N MET A 61 9.83 8.84 -6.69
CA MET A 61 9.40 9.95 -5.85
C MET A 61 10.00 9.83 -4.45
N LEU A 62 9.83 8.68 -3.81
CA LEU A 62 10.32 8.39 -2.47
C LEU A 62 10.84 6.96 -2.40
N MET A 63 12.16 6.82 -2.44
CA MET A 63 12.83 5.53 -2.35
C MET A 63 12.57 4.85 -1.00
N LYS A 64 12.10 3.62 -1.06
CA LYS A 64 11.88 2.67 0.02
C LYS A 64 12.72 1.42 -0.29
N PRO A 65 13.97 1.33 0.19
CA PRO A 65 14.92 0.28 -0.24
C PRO A 65 14.40 -1.16 -0.09
N VAL A 66 13.58 -1.38 0.93
CA VAL A 66 12.98 -2.67 1.30
C VAL A 66 11.77 -3.10 0.46
N LEU A 67 11.23 -2.20 -0.39
CA LEU A 67 10.01 -2.48 -1.16
C LEU A 67 10.12 -3.72 -2.08
N PRO A 68 11.22 -3.94 -2.83
CA PRO A 68 11.36 -5.14 -3.65
C PRO A 68 11.29 -6.44 -2.84
N ASP A 69 11.89 -6.46 -1.66
CA ASP A 69 11.84 -7.62 -0.75
C ASP A 69 10.43 -7.84 -0.20
N VAL A 70 9.72 -6.75 0.14
CA VAL A 70 8.32 -6.81 0.58
C VAL A 70 7.42 -7.38 -0.52
N ILE A 71 7.61 -6.97 -1.77
CA ILE A 71 6.88 -7.52 -2.94
C ILE A 71 7.16 -9.02 -3.08
N ASP A 72 8.43 -9.41 -3.05
CA ASP A 72 8.80 -10.81 -3.24
C ASP A 72 8.31 -11.72 -2.09
N VAL A 73 8.44 -11.27 -0.84
CA VAL A 73 7.88 -11.97 0.33
C VAL A 73 6.37 -12.07 0.22
N CYS A 74 5.67 -10.99 -0.14
CA CYS A 74 4.22 -10.98 -0.32
C CYS A 74 3.80 -12.08 -1.29
N ARG A 75 4.41 -12.12 -2.48
CA ARG A 75 4.17 -13.14 -3.51
C ARG A 75 4.46 -14.55 -3.01
N ARG A 76 5.65 -14.80 -2.43
CA ARG A 76 6.05 -16.13 -1.93
C ARG A 76 5.16 -16.65 -0.79
N LYS A 77 4.53 -15.76 -0.03
CA LYS A 77 3.62 -16.13 1.07
C LYS A 77 2.14 -16.17 0.66
N GLY A 78 1.83 -15.92 -0.61
CA GLY A 78 0.47 -16.04 -1.17
C GLY A 78 -0.36 -14.76 -1.11
N GLY A 79 0.27 -13.60 -0.87
CA GLY A 79 -0.35 -12.30 -1.10
C GLY A 79 -0.45 -11.99 -2.59
N VAL A 80 -1.29 -11.01 -2.93
CA VAL A 80 -1.64 -10.67 -4.32
C VAL A 80 -0.90 -9.45 -4.84
N GLY A 81 -0.30 -8.64 -3.96
CA GLY A 81 0.41 -7.43 -4.35
C GLY A 81 0.76 -6.54 -3.16
N VAL A 82 1.37 -5.39 -3.43
CA VAL A 82 1.78 -4.41 -2.41
C VAL A 82 1.31 -3.02 -2.82
N ASN A 83 0.87 -2.21 -1.85
CA ASN A 83 0.69 -0.78 -2.02
C ASN A 83 1.62 0.01 -1.09
N VAL A 84 1.85 1.29 -1.40
CA VAL A 84 2.67 2.18 -0.58
C VAL A 84 1.99 3.53 -0.42
N ALA A 85 2.21 4.17 0.73
CA ALA A 85 1.80 5.55 0.91
C ALA A 85 2.58 6.47 -0.04
N HIS A 86 1.88 7.45 -0.62
CA HIS A 86 2.48 8.40 -1.55
C HIS A 86 3.57 9.27 -0.88
N SER A 87 3.31 9.80 0.32
CA SER A 87 4.23 10.72 1.04
C SER A 87 4.70 10.18 2.41
N GLY A 88 4.85 8.87 2.55
CA GLY A 88 5.27 8.23 3.81
C GLY A 88 6.02 6.92 3.58
N SER A 89 6.50 6.30 4.67
CA SER A 89 7.24 5.03 4.69
C SER A 89 6.33 3.79 4.75
N VAL A 90 5.03 3.98 4.99
CA VAL A 90 4.04 2.90 5.14
C VAL A 90 3.89 2.08 3.86
N MET A 91 3.84 0.75 4.03
CA MET A 91 3.60 -0.22 2.98
C MET A 91 2.48 -1.19 3.38
N GLY A 92 1.68 -1.67 2.44
CA GLY A 92 0.66 -2.68 2.68
C GLY A 92 0.85 -3.89 1.79
N MET A 93 0.84 -5.09 2.37
CA MET A 93 0.68 -6.33 1.62
C MET A 93 -0.82 -6.61 1.42
N LEU A 94 -1.22 -6.85 0.19
CA LEU A 94 -2.59 -7.17 -0.21
C LEU A 94 -2.78 -8.69 -0.24
N ALA A 95 -3.99 -9.14 0.13
CA ALA A 95 -4.38 -10.54 0.12
C ALA A 95 -5.83 -10.70 -0.31
N GLU A 96 -6.17 -11.88 -0.83
CA GLU A 96 -7.56 -12.26 -1.04
C GLU A 96 -8.34 -12.26 0.29
N ALA A 97 -9.65 -12.01 0.21
CA ALA A 97 -10.52 -12.06 1.37
C ALA A 97 -10.42 -13.43 2.06
N GLY A 98 -10.29 -13.43 3.39
CA GLY A 98 -10.09 -14.65 4.19
C GLY A 98 -8.64 -15.16 4.25
N TYR A 99 -7.73 -14.68 3.41
CA TYR A 99 -6.31 -15.06 3.46
C TYR A 99 -5.44 -14.12 4.31
N GLY A 100 -5.92 -12.90 4.60
CA GLY A 100 -5.14 -11.85 5.28
C GLY A 100 -4.51 -12.27 6.61
N GLN A 101 -5.25 -12.96 7.48
CA GLN A 101 -4.74 -13.47 8.76
C GLN A 101 -3.60 -14.47 8.55
N ARG A 102 -3.78 -15.42 7.62
CA ARG A 102 -2.77 -16.43 7.30
C ARG A 102 -1.53 -15.81 6.68
N LEU A 103 -1.70 -14.80 5.82
CA LEU A 103 -0.58 -14.04 5.29
C LEU A 103 0.19 -13.38 6.43
N PHE A 104 -0.51 -12.67 7.33
CA PHE A 104 0.10 -11.99 8.47
C PHE A 104 0.93 -12.94 9.35
N GLU A 105 0.38 -14.10 9.71
CA GLU A 105 1.10 -15.15 10.45
C GLU A 105 2.37 -15.61 9.72
N ARG A 106 2.27 -15.83 8.40
CA ARG A 106 3.38 -16.29 7.54
C ARG A 106 4.48 -15.25 7.33
N VAL A 107 4.21 -13.96 7.56
CA VAL A 107 5.20 -12.88 7.39
C VAL A 107 5.64 -12.28 8.72
N SER A 108 4.88 -12.45 9.80
CA SER A 108 5.12 -11.81 11.12
C SER A 108 6.56 -11.97 11.63
N HIS A 109 7.14 -13.15 11.49
CA HIS A 109 8.51 -13.46 11.90
C HIS A 109 9.61 -12.85 11.00
N LEU A 110 9.24 -12.38 9.81
CA LEU A 110 10.14 -11.70 8.87
C LEU A 110 10.13 -10.18 9.05
N ILE A 111 9.14 -9.64 9.77
CA ILE A 111 8.99 -8.21 9.99
C ILE A 111 9.99 -7.80 11.09
N PRO A 112 10.84 -6.77 10.86
CA PRO A 112 11.73 -6.25 11.89
C PRO A 112 10.95 -5.84 13.14
N ARG A 113 11.47 -6.15 14.33
CA ARG A 113 10.81 -5.80 15.61
C ARG A 113 10.61 -4.30 15.82
N THR A 114 11.36 -3.48 15.09
CA THR A 114 11.25 -2.02 15.11
C THR A 114 10.09 -1.49 14.28
N TRP A 115 9.43 -2.34 13.49
CA TRP A 115 8.30 -1.96 12.66
C TRP A 115 7.00 -2.30 13.35
N ASN A 116 6.03 -1.42 13.24
CA ASN A 116 4.66 -1.78 13.58
C ASN A 116 4.02 -2.52 12.41
N ALA A 117 3.20 -3.52 12.72
CA ALA A 117 2.50 -4.30 11.71
C ALA A 117 1.10 -4.66 12.16
N TYR A 118 0.13 -4.40 11.28
CA TYR A 118 -1.28 -4.58 11.58
C TYR A 118 -2.02 -5.26 10.42
N LEU A 119 -2.98 -6.11 10.75
CA LEU A 119 -3.97 -6.58 9.79
C LEU A 119 -5.10 -5.54 9.71
N VAL A 120 -5.33 -5.01 8.52
CA VAL A 120 -6.40 -4.04 8.25
C VAL A 120 -7.30 -4.59 7.16
N ARG A 121 -8.58 -4.24 7.21
CA ARG A 121 -9.52 -4.52 6.12
C ARG A 121 -9.56 -3.33 5.18
N LEU A 122 -9.68 -3.61 3.89
CA LEU A 122 -10.05 -2.58 2.92
C LEU A 122 -11.44 -2.04 3.30
N ILE A 123 -11.55 -0.73 3.34
CA ILE A 123 -12.80 -0.02 3.60
C ILE A 123 -13.21 0.74 2.33
N ASP A 124 -14.49 1.04 2.21
CA ASP A 124 -14.93 2.00 1.20
C ASP A 124 -14.30 3.38 1.47
N GLY A 125 -14.05 4.12 0.39
CA GLY A 125 -13.69 5.53 0.47
C GLY A 125 -14.93 6.41 0.51
N GLY A 126 -14.77 7.66 0.93
CA GLY A 126 -15.82 8.68 0.94
C GLY A 126 -16.03 9.33 2.30
N ILE A 127 -16.72 10.47 2.29
CA ILE A 127 -17.09 11.18 3.53
C ILE A 127 -18.27 10.46 4.15
N ARG A 128 -18.11 10.00 5.39
CA ARG A 128 -19.21 9.51 6.22
C ARG A 128 -19.68 10.66 7.10
N TYR A 129 -20.90 11.12 6.91
CA TYR A 129 -21.54 12.01 7.87
C TYR A 129 -22.04 11.17 9.04
N ALA A 130 -21.47 11.38 10.22
CA ALA A 130 -22.09 10.93 11.45
C ALA A 130 -23.19 11.93 11.80
N ASP A 131 -24.44 11.49 11.76
CA ASP A 131 -25.54 12.26 12.36
C ASP A 131 -25.29 12.31 13.87
N ASP A 132 -25.34 13.51 14.48
CA ASP A 132 -24.98 13.80 15.88
C ASP A 132 -25.86 13.10 16.94
N ARG A 133 -26.66 12.11 16.53
CA ARG A 133 -27.50 11.27 17.39
C ARG A 133 -26.93 9.88 17.69
N ALA A 134 -25.76 9.54 17.15
CA ALA A 134 -25.12 8.25 17.39
C ALA A 134 -23.88 8.40 18.29
N PHE A 135 -24.04 8.06 19.57
CA PHE A 135 -22.89 7.86 20.46
C PHE A 135 -22.20 6.54 20.14
N ILE A 136 -20.89 6.57 19.94
CA ILE A 136 -20.06 5.37 19.97
C ILE A 136 -19.43 5.30 21.36
N VAL A 137 -19.87 4.34 22.17
CA VAL A 137 -19.17 3.94 23.39
C VAL A 137 -18.14 2.88 22.99
N THR A 138 -16.85 3.15 23.21
CA THR A 138 -15.80 2.13 23.14
C THR A 138 -15.12 2.02 24.50
N ALA A 139 -14.95 0.78 24.97
CA ALA A 139 -14.23 0.40 26.18
C ALA A 139 -12.72 0.22 25.90
#